data_AF-A0A1G6II69-F1
#
_entry.id   AF-A0A1G6II69-F1
#
_cell.length_a   1.000
_cell.length_b   1.000
_cell.length_c   1.000
_cell.angle_alpha   90.00
_cell.angle_beta   90.00
_cell.angle_gamma   90.00
#
_symmetry.space_group_name_H-M   'P 1'
#
loop_
_entity.id
_entity.type
_entity.pdbx_description
1 polymer ?
#
loop_
_entity_poly.entity_id
_entity_poly.type
_entity_poly.pdbx_seq_one_letter_code
_entity_poly.pdbx_strand_id
1 'polypeptide(L)' 'MLSGHAHGGQVRLPFIGGLVAPNQGVLPTYTAGLYEKQNTSMVVSRGLGNSIIPQRIFNRPELVVVQLN' A
#
# COMPACT_ATOMS: atom_id res chain seq x y z
N MET A 1 -6.57 -4.64 -11.60
CA MET A 1 -5.11 -4.80 -11.45
C MET A 1 -4.78 -5.04 -9.97
N LEU A 2 -3.87 -5.97 -9.67
CA LEU A 2 -3.36 -6.20 -8.33
C LEU A 2 -1.93 -5.67 -8.26
N SER A 3 -1.63 -4.82 -7.28
CA SER A 3 -0.36 -4.09 -7.15
C SER A 3 0.17 -4.15 -5.72
N GLY A 4 1.48 -3.91 -5.57
CA GLY A 4 2.18 -3.91 -4.29
C GLY A 4 3.31 -2.88 -4.26
N HIS A 5 4.49 -3.26 -3.78
CA HIS A 5 5.75 -2.46 -3.78
C HIS A 5 5.80 -1.25 -2.85
N ALA A 6 4.70 -0.52 -2.65
CA ALA A 6 4.69 0.66 -1.77
C ALA A 6 4.84 0.33 -0.28
N HIS A 7 4.70 -0.95 0.10
CA HIS A 7 4.80 -1.47 1.48
C HIS A 7 3.91 -0.73 2.49
N GLY A 8 2.81 -0.09 2.05
CA GLY A 8 1.99 0.75 2.93
C GLY A 8 2.68 2.02 3.40
N GLY A 9 3.67 2.55 2.69
CA GLY A 9 4.33 3.81 3.02
C GLY A 9 5.24 3.78 4.26
N GLN A 10 5.70 2.58 4.67
CA GLN A 10 6.54 2.25 5.83
C GLN A 10 5.96 2.67 7.20
N VAL A 11 5.72 3.97 7.40
CA VAL A 11 5.04 4.59 8.54
C VAL A 11 3.67 5.07 8.08
N ARG A 12 2.60 4.69 8.81
CA ARG A 12 1.23 5.13 8.54
C ARG A 12 0.72 5.99 9.68
N LEU A 13 0.14 7.15 9.40
CA LEU A 13 -0.56 7.94 10.41
C LEU A 13 -2.07 7.83 10.23
N PRO A 14 -2.86 7.88 11.32
CA PRO A 14 -4.30 8.03 11.23
C PRO A 14 -4.65 9.22 10.32
N PHE A 15 -5.67 9.05 9.47
CA PHE A 15 -6.20 10.06 8.54
C PHE A 15 -5.27 10.53 7.40
N ILE A 16 -3.95 10.47 7.55
CA ILE A 16 -2.97 10.89 6.52
C ILE A 16 -2.56 9.73 5.62
N GLY A 17 -2.45 8.51 6.16
CA GLY A 17 -1.98 7.35 5.42
C GLY A 17 -0.46 7.18 5.47
N GLY A 18 0.12 6.56 4.43
CA GLY A 18 1.55 6.23 4.37
C GLY A 18 2.42 7.45 4.11
N LEU A 19 3.55 7.56 4.80
CA LEU A 19 4.39 8.76 4.72
C LEU A 19 5.50 8.69 3.69
N VAL A 20 6.09 7.52 3.45
CA VAL A 20 7.20 7.36 2.50
C VAL A 20 7.10 6.03 1.76
N ALA A 21 7.04 6.06 0.43
CA ALA A 21 7.05 4.85 -0.39
C ALA A 21 8.16 4.87 -1.45
N PRO A 22 8.71 3.69 -1.80
CA PRO A 22 9.63 3.56 -2.92
C PRO A 22 9.04 4.19 -4.20
N ASN A 23 9.86 4.95 -4.92
CA ASN A 23 9.52 5.58 -6.19
C ASN A 23 8.36 6.61 -6.16
N GLN A 24 7.81 6.94 -4.98
CA GLN A 24 6.78 7.97 -4.81
C GLN A 24 7.20 9.11 -3.87
N GLY A 25 8.23 8.89 -3.04
CA GLY A 25 8.73 9.91 -2.12
C GLY A 25 7.84 10.09 -0.89
N VAL A 26 7.69 11.34 -0.44
CA VAL A 26 6.96 11.74 0.77
C VAL A 26 5.48 11.97 0.44
N LEU A 27 4.58 11.58 1.35
CA LEU A 27 3.11 11.60 1.17
C LEU A 27 2.65 10.93 -0.13
N PRO A 28 3.06 9.66 -0.37
CA PRO A 28 2.71 8.91 -1.57
C PRO A 28 1.21 8.69 -1.76
N THR A 29 0.75 8.82 -3.01
CA THR A 29 -0.66 8.61 -3.39
C THR A 29 -1.08 7.14 -3.31
N TYR A 30 -0.25 6.22 -3.82
CA TYR A 30 -0.60 4.81 -3.98
C TYR A 30 0.10 3.96 -2.92
N THR A 31 -0.59 3.68 -1.81
CA THR A 31 0.03 2.93 -0.70
C THR A 31 -0.77 1.77 -0.14
N ALA A 32 -2.10 1.82 -0.20
CA ALA A 32 -2.97 0.69 0.17
C ALA A 32 -4.39 0.93 -0.33
N GLY A 33 -5.13 -0.14 -0.57
CA GLY A 33 -6.57 -0.10 -0.85
C GLY A 33 -6.91 -0.05 -2.34
N LEU A 34 -8.18 0.27 -2.62
CA LEU A 34 -8.74 0.33 -3.96
C LEU A 34 -8.59 1.74 -4.55
N TYR A 35 -8.07 1.79 -5.77
CA TYR A 35 -7.96 2.98 -6.59
C TYR A 35 -8.72 2.75 -7.88
N GLU A 36 -9.55 3.71 -8.25
CA GLU A 36 -10.34 3.66 -9.47
C GLU A 36 -9.86 4.74 -10.44
N LYS A 37 -9.65 4.35 -11.69
CA LYS A 37 -9.33 5.26 -12.77
C LYS A 37 -10.01 4.80 -14.05
N GLN A 38 -10.92 5.64 -14.56
CA GLN A 38 -11.74 5.32 -15.73
C GLN A 38 -12.46 3.97 -15.53
N ASN A 39 -12.25 3.01 -16.44
CA ASN A 39 -12.85 1.67 -16.39
C ASN A 39 -11.92 0.63 -15.74
N THR A 40 -10.95 1.05 -14.94
CA THR A 40 -9.99 0.16 -14.29
C THR A 40 -9.96 0.36 -12.78
N SER A 41 -10.02 -0.75 -12.07
CA SER A 41 -9.81 -0.83 -10.63
C SER A 41 -8.43 -1.41 -10.33
N MET A 42 -7.67 -0.75 -9.45
CA MET A 42 -6.37 -1.20 -8.96
C MET A 42 -6.42 -1.38 -7.45
N VAL A 43 -6.13 -2.59 -6.97
CA VAL A 43 -5.96 -2.85 -5.53
C VAL A 43 -4.47 -2.84 -5.21
N VAL A 44 -4.05 -1.99 -4.30
CA VAL A 44 -2.67 -1.92 -3.79
C VAL A 44 -2.63 -2.61 -2.43
N SER A 45 -1.92 -3.73 -2.33
CA SER A 45 -1.67 -4.40 -1.06
C SER A 45 -0.50 -3.77 -0.31
N ARG A 46 -0.59 -3.68 1.02
CA ARG A 46 0.53 -3.31 1.88
C ARG A 46 1.61 -4.40 1.97
N GLY A 47 1.33 -5.62 1.52
CA GLY A 47 2.26 -6.74 1.54
C GLY A 47 2.46 -7.37 2.92
N LEU A 48 2.96 -8.61 2.90
CA LEU A 48 3.29 -9.40 4.08
C LEU A 48 4.72 -9.21 4.58
N GLY A 49 5.65 -9.01 3.63
CA GLY A 49 7.08 -8.85 3.91
C GLY A 49 7.49 -7.46 4.36
N ASN A 50 8.72 -7.36 4.83
CA ASN A 50 9.36 -6.09 5.19
C ASN A 50 10.16 -5.51 4.02
N SER A 51 10.52 -4.23 4.12
CA SER A 51 11.41 -3.54 3.16
C SER A 51 12.87 -3.64 3.61
N ILE A 52 13.76 -2.89 2.93
CA ILE A 52 15.14 -2.61 3.35
C ILE A 52 15.15 -2.08 4.80
N ILE A 53 14.21 -1.19 5.13
CA ILE A 53 13.92 -0.81 6.51
C ILE A 53 12.91 -1.82 7.06
N PRO A 54 13.25 -2.60 8.10
CA PRO A 54 12.38 -3.68 8.54
C PRO A 54 11.23 -3.24 9.44
N GLN A 55 11.30 -2.06 10.06
CA GLN A 55 10.29 -1.59 11.00
C GLN A 55 9.10 -0.95 10.29
N ARG A 56 7.91 -1.50 10.51
CA ARG A 56 6.64 -0.92 10.09
C ARG A 56 5.97 -0.24 11.29
N ILE A 57 5.67 1.05 11.19
CA ILE A 57 5.05 1.81 12.29
C ILE A 57 3.60 2.10 11.92
N PHE A 58 2.65 1.61 12.73
CA PHE A 58 1.20 1.66 12.48
C PHE A 58 0.77 1.13 11.09
N ASN A 59 1.61 0.32 10.46
CA ASN A 59 1.44 -0.18 9.12
C ASN A 59 1.49 -1.71 9.13
N ARG A 60 0.38 -2.33 9.58
CA ARG A 60 0.31 -3.80 9.71
C ARG A 60 0.42 -4.49 8.34
N PRO A 61 0.99 -5.71 8.28
CA PRO A 61 0.87 -6.60 7.12
C PRO A 61 -0.57 -6.75 6.63
N GLU A 62 -0.71 -6.95 5.32
CA GLU A 62 -2.01 -7.08 4.67
C GLU A 62 -1.99 -8.19 3.63
N LEU A 63 -3.05 -9.01 3.67
CA LEU A 63 -3.37 -9.99 2.65
C LEU A 63 -4.67 -9.55 1.98
N VAL A 64 -4.63 -9.42 0.64
CA VAL A 64 -5.81 -9.14 -0.17
C VAL A 64 -6.29 -10.47 -0.75
N VAL A 65 -7.58 -10.76 -0.57
CA VAL A 65 -8.24 -11.94 -1.14
C VAL A 65 -9.19 -11.47 -2.23
N VAL A 66 -9.05 -12.03 -3.43
CA VAL A 66 -9.93 -11.76 -4.57
C VAL A 66 -10.55 -13.09 -4.99
N GLN A 67 -11.88 -13.16 -4.92
CA GLN A 67 -12.64 -14.28 -5.42
C GLN A 67 -13.17 -13.93 -6.80
N LEU A 68 -12.96 -14.83 -7.78
CA LEU A 68 -13.55 -14.75 -9.11
C LEU A 68 -14.59 -15.87 -9.23
N ASN A 69 -15.70 -15.59 -9.92
CA ASN A 69 -16.77 -16.56 -10.17
C ASN A 69 -16.46 -17.43 -11.38
#